data_AF-A0A068L928-F1
#
_entry.id   AF-A0A068L928-F1
#
_cell.length_a   1.000
_cell.length_b   1.000
_cell.length_c   1.000
_cell.angle_alpha   90.00
_cell.angle_beta   90.00
_cell.angle_gamma   90.00
#
_symmetry.space_group_name_H-M   'P 1'
#
loop_
_entity.id
_entity.type
_entity.pdbx_description
1 polymer ?
#
loop_
_entity_poly.entity_id
_entity_poly.type
_entity_poly.pdbx_seq_one_letter_code
_entity_poly.pdbx_strand_id
1 'polypeptide(L)'
;MGRSENPVDYSVPERGHLAAQLRESRLSAELTYQQLSVRSGLSSATLKRAASGSKTPTEATVVRYLKACGGSGPEIAAGKVYWRRARAAERGFVGRSTPSASLIGTQGELSQALVCLYQRDGAPSLREMQRRAGKEWLAISSASRIINRQALPTTPAQMQAFLRACSVPEKQQGPWLDTWSRLVGPGRFAVVRSERLEKWRLLRNAVVHGDSQVLSEVTYSDSIPPRPGAAGRSGPSTMWDRLLYESFVTLDYEVFGKVSATLIR
;
A
#
# COMPACT_ATOMS: atom_id res chain seq x y z
N MET A 1 6.53 37.80 -33.57
CA MET A 1 7.36 37.33 -32.43
C MET A 1 6.52 37.38 -31.18
N GLY A 2 6.07 36.24 -30.66
CA GLY A 2 5.25 36.18 -29.45
C GLY A 2 6.08 36.50 -28.21
N ARG A 3 5.43 37.06 -27.18
CA ARG A 3 6.03 37.35 -25.87
C ARG A 3 6.83 36.16 -25.36
N SER A 4 8.08 36.40 -24.95
CA SER A 4 8.95 35.39 -24.35
C SER A 4 8.30 34.79 -23.10
N GLU A 5 8.52 33.50 -22.89
CA GLU A 5 8.03 32.83 -21.70
C GLU A 5 8.80 33.32 -20.47
N ASN A 6 8.09 33.64 -19.38
CA ASN A 6 8.74 34.02 -18.13
C ASN A 6 9.67 32.89 -17.63
N PRO A 7 10.73 33.21 -16.86
CA PRO A 7 11.55 32.21 -16.20
C PRO A 7 10.72 31.22 -15.37
N VAL A 8 11.22 30.00 -15.22
CA VAL A 8 10.60 28.99 -14.34
C VAL A 8 10.76 29.44 -12.88
N ASP A 9 9.69 29.33 -12.10
CA ASP A 9 9.69 29.56 -10.67
C ASP A 9 10.30 28.36 -9.93
N TYR A 10 11.39 28.61 -9.18
CA TYR A 10 12.12 27.65 -8.37
C TYR A 10 11.97 27.89 -6.86
N SER A 11 10.98 28.67 -6.42
CA SER A 11 10.67 28.87 -4.99
C SER A 11 10.51 27.56 -4.20
N VAL A 12 10.04 26.51 -4.88
CA VAL A 12 10.19 25.12 -4.44
C VAL A 12 10.96 24.39 -5.55
N PRO A 13 12.20 23.94 -5.30
CA PRO A 13 13.07 23.35 -6.32
C PRO A 13 12.40 22.22 -7.12
N GLU A 14 11.68 21.32 -6.44
CA GLU A 14 11.02 20.16 -7.06
C GLU A 14 9.92 20.57 -8.05
N ARG A 15 9.20 21.68 -7.78
CA ARG A 15 8.22 22.23 -8.74
C ARG A 15 8.90 22.83 -9.95
N GLY A 16 10.01 23.55 -9.71
CA GLY A 16 10.82 24.11 -10.78
C GLY A 16 11.40 23.02 -11.70
N HIS A 17 11.93 21.93 -11.14
CA HIS A 17 12.42 20.79 -11.92
C HIS A 17 11.33 20.12 -12.75
N LEU A 18 10.12 19.92 -12.19
CA LEU A 18 8.98 19.41 -12.96
C LEU A 18 8.63 20.35 -14.12
N ALA A 19 8.56 21.65 -13.87
CA ALA A 19 8.23 22.64 -14.88
C ALA A 19 9.30 22.73 -15.98
N ALA A 20 10.57 22.69 -15.62
CA ALA A 20 11.69 22.64 -16.55
C ALA A 20 11.62 21.39 -17.44
N GLN A 21 11.37 20.22 -16.85
CA GLN A 21 11.21 18.97 -17.60
C GLN A 21 10.06 19.05 -18.61
N LEU A 22 8.93 19.64 -18.23
CA LEU A 22 7.79 19.83 -19.14
C LEU A 22 8.14 20.78 -20.29
N ARG A 23 8.85 21.88 -20.01
CA ARG A 23 9.32 22.81 -21.06
C ARG A 23 10.29 22.13 -22.00
N GLU A 24 11.25 21.39 -21.46
CA GLU A 24 12.23 20.63 -22.24
C GLU A 24 11.52 19.65 -23.18
N SER A 25 10.59 18.82 -22.68
CA SER A 25 9.83 17.90 -23.52
C SER A 25 9.02 18.61 -24.61
N ARG A 26 8.47 19.80 -24.35
CA ARG A 26 7.78 20.61 -25.37
C ARG A 26 8.74 21.13 -26.43
N LEU A 27 9.91 21.62 -26.01
CA LEU A 27 10.91 22.17 -26.92
C LEU A 27 11.52 21.08 -27.80
N SER A 28 11.83 19.91 -27.24
CA SER A 28 12.32 18.76 -28.00
C SER A 28 11.28 18.21 -28.99
N ALA A 29 9.99 18.40 -28.71
CA ALA A 29 8.91 18.06 -29.63
C ALA A 29 8.60 19.19 -30.65
N GLU A 30 9.32 20.31 -30.58
CA GLU A 30 9.13 21.50 -31.43
C GLU A 30 7.70 22.06 -31.42
N LEU A 31 7.00 21.92 -30.30
CA LEU A 31 5.60 22.35 -30.19
C LEU A 31 5.47 23.74 -29.58
N THR A 32 4.65 24.57 -30.22
CA THR A 32 4.05 25.74 -29.56
C THR A 32 3.01 25.31 -28.52
N TYR A 33 2.70 26.18 -27.56
CA TYR A 33 1.61 25.91 -26.61
C TYR A 33 0.25 25.75 -27.30
N GLN A 34 0.03 26.39 -28.45
CA GLN A 34 -1.20 26.25 -29.22
C GLN A 34 -1.31 24.85 -29.84
N GLN A 35 -0.25 24.36 -30.48
CA GLN A 35 -0.22 22.99 -31.03
C GLN A 35 -0.32 21.94 -29.91
N LEU A 36 0.39 22.15 -28.80
CA LEU A 36 0.31 21.27 -27.64
C LEU A 36 -1.11 21.26 -27.03
N SER A 37 -1.80 22.40 -27.04
CA SER A 37 -3.18 22.53 -26.59
C SER A 37 -4.13 21.65 -27.42
N VAL A 38 -3.99 21.69 -28.74
CA VAL A 38 -4.76 20.84 -29.65
C VAL A 38 -4.46 19.35 -29.41
N ARG A 39 -3.18 18.96 -29.33
CA ARG A 39 -2.79 17.55 -29.13
C ARG A 39 -3.18 16.97 -27.76
N SER A 40 -3.10 17.78 -26.71
CA SER A 40 -3.37 17.32 -25.33
C SER A 40 -4.84 17.44 -24.91
N GLY A 41 -5.64 18.21 -25.65
CA GLY A 41 -7.01 18.59 -25.27
C GLY A 41 -7.07 19.50 -24.04
N LEU A 42 -5.95 20.13 -23.65
CA LEU A 42 -5.86 21.07 -22.54
C LEU A 42 -5.71 22.50 -23.07
N SER A 43 -6.24 23.50 -22.38
CA SER A 43 -6.06 24.89 -22.81
C SER A 43 -4.60 25.35 -22.73
N SER A 44 -4.18 26.22 -23.65
CA SER A 44 -2.85 26.84 -23.62
C SER A 44 -2.52 27.49 -22.26
N ALA A 45 -3.50 28.11 -21.61
CA ALA A 45 -3.35 28.71 -20.29
C ALA A 45 -3.06 27.66 -19.19
N THR A 46 -3.66 26.47 -19.29
CA THR A 46 -3.38 25.36 -18.36
C THR A 46 -1.98 24.79 -18.58
N LEU A 47 -1.56 24.63 -19.83
CA LEU A 47 -0.22 24.14 -20.18
C LEU A 47 0.88 25.11 -19.73
N LYS A 48 0.70 26.42 -19.96
CA LYS A 48 1.62 27.46 -19.47
C LYS A 48 1.74 27.46 -17.94
N ARG A 49 0.61 27.32 -17.22
CA ARG A 49 0.61 27.20 -15.76
C ARG A 49 1.26 25.91 -15.25
N ALA A 50 1.10 24.80 -15.96
CA ALA A 50 1.77 23.55 -15.59
C ALA A 50 3.31 23.66 -15.74
N ALA A 51 3.76 24.43 -16.72
CA ALA A 51 5.17 24.66 -17.04
C ALA A 51 5.76 25.94 -16.41
N SER A 52 5.07 26.59 -15.45
CA SER A 52 5.59 27.81 -14.81
C SER A 52 6.42 27.53 -13.55
N GLY A 53 6.19 26.41 -12.86
CA GLY A 53 6.81 26.10 -11.55
C GLY A 53 6.07 26.71 -10.34
N SER A 54 5.10 27.59 -10.58
CA SER A 54 4.40 28.32 -9.50
C SER A 54 3.43 27.46 -8.68
N LYS A 55 2.89 26.40 -9.27
CA LYS A 55 1.99 25.44 -8.62
C LYS A 55 2.20 24.04 -9.19
N THR A 56 1.97 23.01 -8.39
CA THR A 56 2.07 21.64 -8.88
C THR A 56 0.84 21.28 -9.71
N PRO A 57 1.00 20.90 -11.00
CA PRO A 57 -0.13 20.46 -11.83
C PRO A 57 -0.70 19.13 -11.34
N THR A 58 -1.85 18.70 -11.87
CA THR A 58 -2.37 17.35 -11.58
C THR A 58 -1.54 16.28 -12.32
N GLU A 59 -1.52 15.04 -11.80
CA GLU A 59 -0.82 13.93 -12.49
C GLU A 59 -1.37 13.74 -13.91
N ALA A 60 -2.70 13.84 -14.08
CA ALA A 60 -3.35 13.73 -15.38
C ALA A 60 -2.89 14.82 -16.36
N THR A 61 -2.68 16.05 -15.88
CA THR A 61 -2.12 17.14 -16.69
C THR A 61 -0.69 16.81 -17.14
N VAL A 62 0.18 16.33 -16.24
CA VAL A 62 1.56 15.94 -16.57
C VAL A 62 1.58 14.82 -17.61
N VAL A 63 0.77 13.78 -17.41
CA VAL A 63 0.69 12.64 -18.35
C VAL A 63 0.19 13.08 -19.73
N ARG A 64 -0.87 13.91 -19.79
CA ARG A 64 -1.39 14.42 -21.07
C ARG A 64 -0.39 15.33 -21.78
N TYR A 65 0.32 16.17 -21.03
CA TYR A 65 1.37 17.04 -21.56
C TYR A 65 2.46 16.21 -22.23
N LEU A 66 3.06 15.26 -21.49
CA LEU A 66 4.16 14.44 -22.00
C LEU A 66 3.74 13.55 -23.17
N LYS A 67 2.54 12.95 -23.10
CA LYS A 67 1.98 12.18 -24.23
C LYS A 67 1.82 13.03 -25.48
N ALA A 68 1.33 14.26 -25.34
CA ALA A 68 1.12 15.16 -26.48
C ALA A 68 2.44 15.67 -27.08
N CYS A 69 3.52 15.68 -26.29
CA CYS A 69 4.90 15.87 -26.75
C CYS A 69 5.51 14.62 -27.42
N GLY A 70 4.81 13.49 -27.47
CA GLY A 70 5.34 12.24 -28.03
C GLY A 70 6.17 11.41 -27.05
N GLY A 71 6.11 11.71 -25.76
CA GLY A 71 6.86 10.98 -24.73
C GLY A 71 6.50 9.49 -24.68
N SER A 72 7.54 8.66 -24.67
CA SER A 72 7.48 7.22 -24.48
C SER A 72 7.04 6.83 -23.06
N GLY A 73 6.73 5.54 -22.87
CA GLY A 73 6.38 5.00 -21.55
C GLY A 73 7.39 5.35 -20.44
N PRO A 74 8.71 5.15 -20.66
CA PRO A 74 9.76 5.55 -19.72
C PRO A 74 9.79 7.05 -19.42
N GLU A 75 9.64 7.91 -20.42
CA GLU A 75 9.65 9.38 -20.22
C GLU A 75 8.42 9.84 -19.43
N ILE A 76 7.25 9.27 -19.71
CA ILE A 76 6.04 9.51 -18.92
C ILE A 76 6.24 9.04 -17.47
N ALA A 77 6.89 7.88 -17.27
CA ALA A 77 7.19 7.37 -15.93
C ALA A 77 8.17 8.29 -15.17
N ALA A 78 9.20 8.80 -15.85
CA ALA A 78 10.12 9.79 -15.28
C ALA A 78 9.39 11.09 -14.91
N GLY A 79 8.51 11.59 -15.78
CA GLY A 79 7.66 12.75 -15.50
C GLY A 79 6.76 12.55 -14.27
N LYS A 80 6.20 11.36 -14.08
CA LYS A 80 5.46 11.02 -12.85
C LYS A 80 6.33 11.04 -11.60
N VAL A 81 7.62 10.69 -11.70
CA VAL A 81 8.56 10.80 -10.57
C VAL A 81 8.79 12.26 -10.20
N TYR A 82 9.03 13.15 -11.17
CA TYR A 82 9.11 14.59 -10.92
C TYR A 82 7.82 15.13 -10.30
N TRP A 83 6.67 14.69 -10.80
CA TRP A 83 5.37 15.08 -10.26
C TRP A 83 5.20 14.68 -8.78
N ARG A 84 5.54 13.45 -8.42
CA ARG A 84 5.47 12.98 -7.02
C ARG A 84 6.37 13.80 -6.10
N ARG A 85 7.60 14.09 -6.53
CA ARG A 85 8.55 14.93 -5.77
C ARG A 85 7.99 16.34 -5.55
N ALA A 86 7.49 16.97 -6.61
CA ALA A 86 6.87 18.29 -6.53
C ALA A 86 5.66 18.31 -5.57
N ARG A 87 4.81 17.27 -5.62
CA ARG A 87 3.66 17.12 -4.71
C ARG A 87 4.06 16.88 -3.26
N ALA A 88 5.10 16.08 -3.03
CA ALA A 88 5.63 15.84 -1.69
C ALA A 88 6.18 17.13 -1.08
N ALA A 89 6.99 17.87 -1.84
CA ALA A 89 7.55 19.16 -1.43
C ALA A 89 6.46 20.21 -1.16
N GLU A 90 5.42 20.28 -2.00
CA GLU A 90 4.27 21.18 -1.78
C GLU A 90 3.51 20.87 -0.48
N ARG A 91 3.57 19.63 0.01
CA ARG A 91 3.02 19.23 1.31
C ARG A 91 4.02 19.35 2.47
N GLY A 92 5.19 19.93 2.24
CA GLY A 92 6.23 20.14 3.25
C GLY A 92 7.05 18.88 3.57
N PHE A 93 6.99 17.84 2.73
CA PHE A 93 7.80 16.65 2.93
C PHE A 93 9.16 16.80 2.26
N VAL A 94 10.21 16.64 3.07
CA VAL A 94 11.60 16.59 2.59
C VAL A 94 11.90 15.17 2.14
N GLY A 95 12.50 15.00 0.96
CA GLY A 95 12.77 13.70 0.33
C GLY A 95 13.71 12.81 1.15
N ARG A 96 13.16 12.10 2.14
CA ARG A 96 13.88 11.05 2.86
C ARG A 96 13.99 9.81 1.97
N SER A 97 15.18 9.22 1.92
CA SER A 97 15.37 7.93 1.27
C SER A 97 14.57 6.86 2.02
N THR A 98 13.77 6.09 1.31
CA THR A 98 13.14 4.90 1.90
C THR A 98 14.20 3.82 2.04
N PRO A 99 14.46 3.28 3.24
CA PRO A 99 15.39 2.18 3.41
C PRO A 99 14.92 0.95 2.61
N SER A 100 15.88 0.13 2.14
CA SER A 100 15.54 -1.17 1.57
C SER A 100 14.74 -1.98 2.59
N ALA A 101 13.65 -2.61 2.15
CA ALA A 101 12.78 -3.39 3.03
C ALA A 101 13.59 -4.43 3.84
N SER A 102 14.56 -5.09 3.20
CA SER A 102 15.41 -6.10 3.81
C SER A 102 16.22 -5.61 5.01
N LEU A 103 16.58 -4.31 5.04
CA LEU A 103 17.41 -3.68 6.08
C LEU A 103 16.61 -3.21 7.30
N ILE A 104 15.28 -3.33 7.26
CA ILE A 104 14.40 -2.91 8.35
C ILE A 104 14.44 -3.96 9.46
N GLY A 105 14.98 -3.59 10.62
CA GLY A 105 15.16 -4.47 11.77
C GLY A 105 14.11 -4.30 12.86
N THR A 106 13.38 -3.17 12.88
CA THR A 106 12.39 -2.89 13.95
C THR A 106 11.02 -2.48 13.41
N GLN A 107 9.98 -2.67 14.23
CA GLN A 107 8.61 -2.20 13.93
C GLN A 107 8.55 -0.67 13.74
N GLY A 108 9.34 0.08 14.51
CA GLY A 108 9.42 1.54 14.39
C GLY A 108 10.03 1.99 13.06
N GLU A 109 11.07 1.28 12.59
CA GLU A 109 11.66 1.48 11.27
C GLU A 109 10.70 1.11 10.15
N LEU A 110 9.94 0.02 10.30
CA LEU A 110 8.91 -0.37 9.33
C LEU A 110 7.85 0.73 9.20
N SER A 111 7.34 1.23 10.33
CA SER A 111 6.38 2.34 10.37
C SER A 111 6.94 3.58 9.66
N GLN A 112 8.19 3.94 9.96
CA GLN A 112 8.87 5.08 9.31
C GLN A 112 9.03 4.86 7.80
N ALA A 113 9.39 3.64 7.39
CA ALA A 113 9.59 3.30 5.99
C ALA A 113 8.28 3.35 5.18
N LEU A 114 7.15 2.92 5.77
CA LEU A 114 5.81 3.06 5.19
C LEU A 114 5.42 4.54 5.00
N VAL A 115 5.74 5.40 5.97
CA VAL A 115 5.53 6.85 5.84
C VAL A 115 6.42 7.44 4.74
N CYS A 116 7.68 7.01 4.64
CA CYS A 116 8.55 7.42 3.53
C CYS A 116 7.99 7.00 2.16
N LEU A 117 7.44 5.78 2.04
CA LEU A 117 6.76 5.35 0.81
C LEU A 117 5.57 6.26 0.46
N TYR A 118 4.73 6.56 1.45
CA TYR A 118 3.60 7.46 1.29
C TYR A 118 4.03 8.85 0.79
N GLN A 119 5.04 9.43 1.41
CA GLN A 119 5.58 10.74 1.04
C GLN A 119 6.19 10.72 -0.37
N ARG A 120 6.97 9.66 -0.69
CA ARG A 120 7.61 9.50 -2.00
C ARG A 120 6.63 9.31 -3.14
N ASP A 121 5.42 8.80 -2.86
CA ASP A 121 4.33 8.73 -3.85
C ASP A 121 3.54 10.05 -3.97
N GLY A 122 4.06 11.15 -3.43
CA GLY A 122 3.44 12.47 -3.50
C GLY A 122 2.34 12.68 -2.46
N ALA A 123 2.34 11.86 -1.40
CA ALA A 123 1.38 11.90 -0.30
C ALA A 123 -0.08 11.94 -0.81
N PRO A 124 -0.56 10.88 -1.48
CA PRO A 124 -1.92 10.81 -1.99
C PRO A 124 -2.97 11.05 -0.89
N SER A 125 -4.17 11.47 -1.27
CA SER A 125 -5.27 11.56 -0.30
C SER A 125 -5.67 10.15 0.18
N LEU A 126 -6.24 10.03 1.37
CA LEU A 126 -6.72 8.75 1.89
C LEU A 126 -7.77 8.10 0.97
N ARG A 127 -8.61 8.91 0.32
CA ARG A 127 -9.58 8.44 -0.68
C ARG A 127 -8.89 7.88 -1.92
N GLU A 128 -7.84 8.55 -2.39
CA GLU A 128 -7.06 8.07 -3.53
C GLU A 128 -6.31 6.79 -3.19
N MET A 129 -5.75 6.69 -1.98
CA MET A 129 -5.14 5.46 -1.49
C MET A 129 -6.13 4.30 -1.46
N GLN A 130 -7.32 4.50 -0.90
CA GLN A 130 -8.39 3.50 -0.90
C GLN A 130 -8.81 3.10 -2.32
N ARG A 131 -8.96 4.07 -3.23
CA ARG A 131 -9.30 3.81 -4.63
C ARG A 131 -8.25 2.92 -5.32
N ARG A 132 -6.97 3.14 -5.04
CA ARG A 132 -5.84 2.35 -5.60
C ARG A 132 -5.71 0.97 -4.97
N ALA A 133 -5.96 0.87 -3.67
CA ALA A 133 -5.89 -0.37 -2.90
C ALA A 133 -7.07 -1.32 -3.17
N GLY A 134 -8.23 -0.76 -3.51
CA GLY A 134 -9.52 -1.45 -3.43
C GLY A 134 -10.16 -1.25 -2.05
N LYS A 135 -11.46 -0.92 -2.04
CA LYS A 135 -12.20 -0.54 -0.82
C LYS A 135 -12.17 -1.61 0.26
N GLU A 136 -12.24 -2.87 -0.14
CA GLU A 136 -12.27 -4.04 0.75
C GLU A 136 -10.98 -4.21 1.57
N TRP A 137 -9.85 -3.79 1.01
CA TRP A 137 -8.54 -4.14 1.56
C TRP A 137 -7.86 -3.00 2.33
N LEU A 138 -8.31 -1.76 2.14
CA LEU A 138 -7.78 -0.60 2.86
C LEU A 138 -8.88 0.42 3.18
N ALA A 139 -9.38 0.37 4.41
CA ALA A 139 -10.23 1.41 4.96
C ALA A 139 -9.46 2.74 5.14
N ILE A 140 -10.16 3.86 4.95
CA ILE A 140 -9.61 5.22 5.14
C ILE A 140 -9.02 5.40 6.54
N SER A 141 -9.70 4.88 7.57
CA SER A 141 -9.26 4.94 8.97
C SER A 141 -7.94 4.18 9.18
N SER A 142 -7.80 3.00 8.61
CA SER A 142 -6.57 2.20 8.68
C SER A 142 -5.41 2.91 7.98
N ALA A 143 -5.64 3.43 6.76
CA ALA A 143 -4.62 4.21 6.04
C ALA A 143 -4.16 5.43 6.86
N SER A 144 -5.10 6.15 7.49
CA SER A 144 -4.81 7.28 8.37
C SER A 144 -3.93 6.86 9.56
N ARG A 145 -4.30 5.79 10.27
CA ARG A 145 -3.52 5.30 11.42
C ARG A 145 -2.11 4.87 11.03
N ILE A 146 -1.94 4.24 9.87
CA ILE A 146 -0.63 3.83 9.37
C ILE A 146 0.26 5.04 9.05
N ILE A 147 -0.28 6.03 8.32
CA ILE A 147 0.47 7.25 7.94
C ILE A 147 0.83 8.09 9.16
N ASN A 148 -0.06 8.16 10.15
CA ASN A 148 0.19 8.86 11.41
C ASN A 148 1.03 8.04 12.40
N ARG A 149 1.56 6.87 11.99
CA ARG A 149 2.38 5.98 12.81
C ARG A 149 1.70 5.50 14.09
N GLN A 150 0.38 5.46 14.11
CA GLN A 150 -0.45 5.00 15.22
C GLN A 150 -0.71 3.48 15.17
N ALA A 151 -0.54 2.86 14.00
CA ALA A 151 -0.69 1.43 13.81
C ALA A 151 0.22 0.93 12.68
N LEU A 152 0.57 -0.35 12.72
CA LEU A 152 1.12 -1.09 11.59
C LEU A 152 0.00 -1.87 10.89
N PRO A 153 0.16 -2.24 9.61
CA PRO A 153 -0.77 -3.14 8.94
C PRO A 153 -0.94 -4.43 9.75
N THR A 154 -2.18 -4.85 9.98
CA THR A 154 -2.51 -5.99 10.84
C THR A 154 -2.53 -7.31 10.07
N THR A 155 -2.81 -7.26 8.76
CA THR A 155 -2.90 -8.45 7.91
C THR A 155 -1.98 -8.34 6.69
N PRO A 156 -1.57 -9.47 6.08
CA PRO A 156 -0.78 -9.45 4.85
C PRO A 156 -1.53 -8.73 3.72
N ALA A 157 -2.85 -8.94 3.61
CA ALA A 157 -3.70 -8.29 2.64
C ALA A 157 -3.72 -6.76 2.83
N GLN A 158 -3.81 -6.28 4.08
CA GLN A 158 -3.76 -4.84 4.37
C GLN A 158 -2.38 -4.24 4.07
N MET A 159 -1.29 -4.97 4.35
CA MET A 159 0.06 -4.56 3.99
C MET A 159 0.21 -4.43 2.46
N GLN A 160 -0.23 -5.44 1.71
CA GLN A 160 -0.20 -5.42 0.24
C GLN A 160 -1.07 -4.29 -0.33
N ALA A 161 -2.25 -4.07 0.25
CA ALA A 161 -3.16 -2.99 -0.12
C ALA A 161 -2.53 -1.61 0.10
N PHE A 162 -1.80 -1.42 1.21
CA PHE A 162 -1.06 -0.19 1.49
C PHE A 162 0.09 0.04 0.49
N LEU A 163 0.87 -1.00 0.17
CA LEU A 163 1.93 -0.92 -0.84
C LEU A 163 1.38 -0.56 -2.23
N ARG A 164 0.25 -1.17 -2.61
CA ARG A 164 -0.47 -0.86 -3.85
C ARG A 164 -0.99 0.58 -3.85
N ALA A 165 -1.52 1.06 -2.73
CA ALA A 165 -1.96 2.44 -2.56
C ALA A 165 -0.84 3.47 -2.80
N CYS A 166 0.37 3.14 -2.36
CA CYS A 166 1.59 3.93 -2.56
C CYS A 166 2.30 3.64 -3.91
N SER A 167 1.61 2.99 -4.85
CA SER A 167 2.11 2.68 -6.20
C SER A 167 3.42 1.87 -6.23
N VAL A 168 3.69 1.04 -5.21
CA VAL A 168 4.85 0.15 -5.19
C VAL A 168 4.65 -0.98 -6.21
N PRO A 169 5.57 -1.17 -7.17
CA PRO A 169 5.45 -2.24 -8.17
C PRO A 169 5.36 -3.62 -7.51
N GLU A 170 4.50 -4.50 -8.05
CA GLU A 170 4.24 -5.83 -7.49
C GLU A 170 5.52 -6.66 -7.30
N LYS A 171 6.46 -6.60 -8.26
CA LYS A 171 7.78 -7.24 -8.19
C LYS A 171 8.62 -6.81 -6.98
N GLN A 172 8.36 -5.62 -6.43
CA GLN A 172 9.08 -5.09 -5.28
C GLN A 172 8.32 -5.32 -3.97
N GLN A 173 7.10 -5.87 -3.97
CA GLN A 173 6.28 -6.02 -2.77
C GLN A 173 6.72 -7.19 -1.88
N GLY A 174 7.29 -8.26 -2.45
CA GLY A 174 7.73 -9.45 -1.71
C GLY A 174 8.62 -9.13 -0.50
N PRO A 175 9.76 -8.44 -0.69
CA PRO A 175 10.63 -8.06 0.43
C PRO A 175 9.94 -7.27 1.55
N TRP A 176 8.92 -6.46 1.21
CA TRP A 176 8.14 -5.72 2.21
C TRP A 176 7.21 -6.64 3.01
N LEU A 177 6.58 -7.60 2.35
CA LEU A 177 5.72 -8.59 2.99
C LEU A 177 6.53 -9.51 3.91
N ASP A 178 7.72 -9.94 3.48
CA ASP A 178 8.63 -10.76 4.29
C ASP A 178 9.10 -10.01 5.54
N THR A 179 9.49 -8.75 5.36
CA THR A 179 9.91 -7.88 6.47
C THR A 179 8.76 -7.65 7.45
N TRP A 180 7.55 -7.38 6.94
CA TRP A 180 6.36 -7.25 7.77
C TRP A 180 6.07 -8.57 8.51
N SER A 181 6.16 -9.72 7.85
CA SER A 181 5.96 -11.04 8.47
C SER A 181 6.94 -11.30 9.60
N ARG A 182 8.22 -10.94 9.40
CA ARG A 182 9.29 -11.06 10.41
C ARG A 182 9.04 -10.18 11.64
N LEU A 183 8.60 -8.93 11.43
CA LEU A 183 8.53 -7.92 12.50
C LEU A 183 7.17 -7.82 13.19
N VAL A 184 6.09 -8.09 12.46
CA VAL A 184 4.69 -7.88 12.86
C VAL A 184 3.88 -9.15 12.71
N GLY A 185 4.26 -10.01 11.75
CA GLY A 185 3.54 -11.22 11.40
C GLY A 185 3.19 -12.07 12.62
N PRO A 186 2.21 -12.97 12.47
CA PRO A 186 1.59 -13.64 13.60
C PRO A 186 2.56 -14.50 14.43
N GLY A 187 3.84 -14.62 14.07
CA GLY A 187 4.87 -15.48 14.67
C GLY A 187 5.15 -15.35 16.17
N ARG A 188 4.72 -14.28 16.86
CA ARG A 188 4.71 -14.28 18.35
C ARG A 188 3.47 -14.92 18.97
N PHE A 189 2.41 -15.13 18.20
CA PHE A 189 1.14 -15.75 18.59
C PHE A 189 0.78 -17.02 17.79
N ALA A 190 1.48 -17.31 16.68
CA ALA A 190 1.21 -18.42 15.77
C ALA A 190 1.75 -19.75 16.28
N VAL A 191 2.93 -19.77 16.92
CA VAL A 191 3.55 -20.98 17.47
C VAL A 191 2.71 -21.57 18.61
N VAL A 192 2.19 -20.72 19.50
CA VAL A 192 1.25 -21.13 20.58
C VAL A 192 -0.12 -21.56 20.00
N ARG A 193 -0.43 -21.19 18.76
CA ARG A 193 -1.72 -21.47 18.11
C ARG A 193 -1.65 -22.72 17.22
N SER A 194 -0.49 -23.12 16.69
CA SER A 194 -0.32 -24.33 15.88
C SER A 194 -0.47 -25.61 16.70
N GLU A 195 0.08 -25.67 17.91
CA GLU A 195 -0.14 -26.81 18.83
C GLU A 195 -1.62 -26.92 19.22
N ARG A 196 -2.28 -25.77 19.44
CA ARG A 196 -3.71 -25.71 19.72
C ARG A 196 -4.54 -26.16 18.51
N LEU A 197 -4.21 -25.72 17.31
CA LEU A 197 -4.94 -26.06 16.08
C LEU A 197 -4.81 -27.54 15.72
N GLU A 198 -3.65 -28.15 15.96
CA GLU A 198 -3.48 -29.60 15.76
C GLU A 198 -4.30 -30.39 16.79
N LYS A 199 -4.26 -29.97 18.06
CA LYS A 199 -5.15 -30.48 19.12
C LYS A 199 -6.63 -30.36 18.75
N TRP A 200 -7.05 -29.23 18.15
CA TRP A 200 -8.43 -29.01 17.71
C TRP A 200 -8.83 -29.76 16.43
N ARG A 201 -7.89 -30.03 15.52
CA ARG A 201 -8.10 -30.93 14.37
C ARG A 201 -8.35 -32.36 14.83
N LEU A 202 -7.57 -32.85 15.79
CA LEU A 202 -7.74 -34.17 16.39
C LEU A 202 -9.10 -34.29 17.09
N LEU A 203 -9.51 -33.27 17.87
CA LEU A 203 -10.83 -33.23 18.49
C LEU A 203 -11.98 -33.24 17.48
N ARG A 204 -11.88 -32.45 16.41
CA ARG A 204 -12.91 -32.42 15.36
C ARG A 204 -13.06 -33.79 14.70
N ASN A 205 -11.94 -34.44 14.36
CA ASN A 205 -11.96 -35.76 13.75
C ASN A 205 -12.51 -36.82 14.72
N ALA A 206 -12.13 -36.77 16.00
CA ALA A 206 -12.65 -37.67 17.02
C ALA A 206 -14.17 -37.53 17.23
N VAL A 207 -14.71 -36.30 17.23
CA VAL A 207 -16.17 -36.06 17.30
C VAL A 207 -16.89 -36.59 16.06
N VAL A 208 -16.34 -36.34 14.86
CA VAL A 208 -16.93 -36.77 13.58
C VAL A 208 -16.91 -38.30 13.44
N HIS A 209 -15.90 -38.96 14.00
CA HIS A 209 -15.73 -40.41 13.91
C HIS A 209 -16.15 -41.19 15.17
N GLY A 210 -16.68 -40.50 16.19
CA GLY A 210 -17.18 -41.14 17.42
C GLY A 210 -16.08 -41.72 18.34
N ASP A 211 -14.87 -41.19 18.26
CA ASP A 211 -13.69 -41.77 18.89
C ASP A 211 -13.52 -41.30 20.35
N SER A 212 -14.03 -42.11 21.27
CA SER A 212 -14.25 -41.73 22.68
C SER A 212 -12.96 -41.66 23.51
N GLN A 213 -11.88 -42.34 23.11
CA GLN A 213 -10.59 -42.29 23.80
C GLN A 213 -9.86 -40.97 23.55
N VAL A 214 -9.86 -40.45 22.31
CA VAL A 214 -9.21 -39.17 21.97
C VAL A 214 -9.94 -37.99 22.64
N LEU A 215 -11.25 -38.11 22.85
CA LEU A 215 -12.05 -37.10 23.54
C LEU A 215 -11.73 -37.00 25.04
N SER A 216 -11.44 -38.12 25.72
CA SER A 216 -11.10 -38.11 27.15
C SER A 216 -9.67 -37.65 27.42
N GLU A 217 -8.71 -38.02 26.56
CA GLU A 217 -7.30 -37.65 26.68
C GLU A 217 -7.06 -36.15 26.47
N VAL A 218 -7.79 -35.55 25.51
CA VAL A 218 -7.59 -34.14 25.15
C VAL A 218 -8.31 -33.17 26.11
N THR A 219 -9.38 -33.63 26.77
CA THR A 219 -10.19 -32.82 27.71
C THR A 219 -9.67 -32.83 29.15
N TYR A 220 -8.88 -33.84 29.55
CA TYR A 220 -8.35 -33.97 30.91
C TYR A 220 -7.26 -32.94 31.28
N SER A 221 -6.58 -32.34 30.30
CA SER A 221 -5.35 -31.56 30.54
C SER A 221 -5.51 -30.05 30.75
N ASP A 222 -6.66 -29.40 30.52
CA ASP A 222 -6.73 -27.92 30.62
C ASP A 222 -8.08 -27.40 31.15
N SER A 223 -8.02 -26.66 32.26
CA SER A 223 -9.10 -25.75 32.67
C SER A 223 -9.20 -24.61 31.66
N ILE A 224 -10.32 -24.51 30.94
CA ILE A 224 -10.55 -23.45 29.94
C ILE A 224 -10.68 -22.09 30.66
N PRO A 225 -9.77 -21.11 30.45
CA PRO A 225 -9.94 -19.80 31.06
C PRO A 225 -11.08 -19.03 30.39
N PRO A 226 -11.94 -18.34 31.14
CA PRO A 226 -13.04 -17.57 30.58
C PRO A 226 -12.54 -16.33 29.83
N ARG A 227 -13.35 -15.87 28.88
CA ARG A 227 -13.11 -14.66 28.07
C ARG A 227 -12.93 -13.41 28.96
N PRO A 228 -11.96 -12.51 28.71
CA PRO A 228 -11.95 -11.21 29.36
C PRO A 228 -13.21 -10.45 28.97
N GLY A 229 -14.09 -10.18 29.93
CA GLY A 229 -15.28 -9.34 29.76
C GLY A 229 -16.57 -10.05 29.32
N ALA A 230 -16.65 -11.39 29.29
CA ALA A 230 -17.92 -12.09 29.13
C ALA A 230 -18.29 -12.85 30.40
N ALA A 231 -18.70 -12.10 31.42
CA ALA A 231 -19.51 -12.68 32.48
C ALA A 231 -20.92 -12.95 31.90
N GLY A 232 -21.31 -14.22 31.82
CA GLY A 232 -22.75 -14.57 31.86
C GLY A 232 -23.39 -15.23 30.64
N ARG A 233 -22.66 -15.69 29.61
CA ARG A 233 -23.28 -16.53 28.56
C ARG A 233 -22.42 -17.74 28.21
N SER A 234 -22.62 -18.84 28.93
CA SER A 234 -22.14 -20.17 28.60
C SER A 234 -23.20 -20.89 27.76
N GLY A 235 -22.93 -21.08 26.47
CA GLY A 235 -23.77 -21.87 25.58
C GLY A 235 -23.03 -22.33 24.32
N PRO A 236 -23.36 -23.51 23.78
CA PRO A 236 -22.66 -24.14 22.65
C PRO A 236 -22.65 -23.29 21.37
N SER A 237 -23.52 -22.28 21.24
CA SER A 237 -23.52 -21.35 20.11
C SER A 237 -22.22 -20.54 20.00
N THR A 238 -21.59 -20.19 21.12
CA THR A 238 -20.32 -19.42 21.11
C THR A 238 -19.12 -20.24 20.62
N MET A 239 -19.19 -21.57 20.71
CA MET A 239 -18.17 -22.50 20.22
C MET A 239 -18.26 -22.62 18.69
N TRP A 240 -19.46 -22.72 18.12
CA TRP A 240 -19.68 -22.83 16.68
C TRP A 240 -19.43 -21.52 15.93
N ASP A 241 -19.78 -20.37 16.50
CA ASP A 241 -19.47 -19.05 15.93
C ASP A 241 -17.95 -18.80 15.86
N ARG A 242 -17.21 -19.29 16.87
CA ARG A 242 -15.74 -19.24 16.88
C ARG A 242 -15.11 -20.22 15.89
N LEU A 243 -15.71 -21.41 15.73
CA LEU A 243 -15.28 -22.42 14.76
C LEU A 243 -15.40 -21.94 13.30
N LEU A 244 -16.45 -21.18 12.98
CA LEU A 244 -16.65 -20.63 11.63
C LEU A 244 -15.69 -19.48 11.32
N TYR A 245 -15.48 -18.56 12.27
CA TYR A 245 -14.57 -17.42 12.10
C TYR A 245 -13.10 -17.86 11.98
N GLU A 246 -12.65 -18.79 12.82
CA GLU A 246 -11.26 -19.25 12.82
C GLU A 246 -10.94 -20.16 11.62
N SER A 247 -11.92 -20.94 11.12
CA SER A 247 -11.74 -21.75 9.90
C SER A 247 -11.64 -20.87 8.64
N PHE A 248 -12.38 -19.76 8.58
CA PHE A 248 -12.38 -18.84 7.43
C PHE A 248 -11.03 -18.12 7.26
N VAL A 249 -10.43 -17.66 8.37
CA VAL A 249 -9.14 -16.94 8.35
C VAL A 249 -7.98 -17.87 7.97
N THR A 250 -8.07 -19.18 8.26
CA THR A 250 -7.05 -20.17 7.88
C THR A 250 -7.19 -20.67 6.44
N LEU A 251 -8.41 -20.75 5.89
CA LEU A 251 -8.60 -21.17 4.49
C LEU A 251 -7.98 -20.18 3.50
N ASP A 252 -8.07 -18.88 3.77
CA ASP A 252 -7.40 -17.87 2.95
C ASP A 252 -5.87 -18.04 2.97
N TYR A 253 -5.27 -18.49 4.08
CA TYR A 253 -3.82 -18.66 4.19
C TYR A 253 -3.30 -19.90 3.44
N GLU A 254 -4.01 -21.03 3.49
CA GLU A 254 -3.63 -22.24 2.75
C GLU A 254 -3.83 -22.07 1.22
N VAL A 255 -4.86 -21.32 0.81
CA VAL A 255 -5.08 -20.98 -0.61
C VAL A 255 -3.98 -20.03 -1.12
N PHE A 256 -3.60 -19.00 -0.35
CA PHE A 256 -2.50 -18.10 -0.73
C PHE A 256 -1.12 -18.78 -0.74
N GLY A 257 -0.86 -19.71 0.17
CA GLY A 257 0.37 -20.51 0.20
C GLY A 257 0.54 -21.41 -1.03
N LYS A 258 -0.56 -22.01 -1.53
CA LYS A 258 -0.54 -22.86 -2.72
C LYS A 258 -0.46 -22.08 -4.03
N VAL A 259 -1.07 -20.89 -4.11
CA VAL A 259 -1.00 -20.05 -5.32
C VAL A 259 0.39 -19.43 -5.51
N SER A 260 1.10 -19.07 -4.43
CA SER A 260 2.50 -18.60 -4.54
C SER A 260 3.48 -19.71 -4.91
N ALA A 261 3.24 -20.95 -4.49
CA ALA A 261 4.10 -22.09 -4.84
C ALA A 261 3.91 -22.57 -6.30
N THR A 262 2.77 -22.30 -6.92
CA THR A 262 2.44 -22.77 -8.28
C THR A 262 2.85 -21.78 -9.38
N LEU A 263 3.14 -20.51 -9.04
CA LEU A 263 3.55 -19.46 -9.98
C LEU A 263 5.08 -19.28 -10.10
N ILE A 264 5.87 -20.14 -9.45
CA ILE A 264 7.34 -20.19 -9.56
C ILE A 264 7.78 -21.57 -10.11
N ARG A 265 7.09 -22.04 -11.14
CA ARG A 265 7.57 -23.12 -12.02
C ARG A 265 7.30 -22.78 -13.47
#